data_AF-A0A1V5P672-F1
#
_entry.id   AF-A0A1V5P672-F1
#
_cell.length_a   1.000
_cell.length_b   1.000
_cell.length_c   1.000
_cell.angle_alpha   90.00
_cell.angle_beta   90.00
_cell.angle_gamma   90.00
#
_symmetry.space_group_name_H-M   'P 1'
#
loop_
_entity.id
_entity.type
_entity.pdbx_description
1 polymer ?
#
loop_
_entity_poly.entity_id
_entity_poly.type
_entity_poly.pdbx_seq_one_letter_code
_entity_poly.pdbx_strand_id
1 'polypeptide(L)'
;MPGQGYIALKLNLSQAKALHDFLAKNNFSNLIAPEKMHMTLIYDKRNPSVKYEKSVNAYKADLKAIKALGTGNWRAAVLELNAPEISKRHDALVSAGYKHSYDDFVPHLSIKYKPDNADIARLQSLAGKIKSLFPAFIFSNEYAEELDNSEDDMQNFILKSFVNAGRFAEGDKKISDFNPEQIKLGIEVEYEHTNSKVIALKIALDHLAEIPDYYTRLAKMESDAKRELGVK
;
A
#
# COMPACT_ATOMS: atom_id res chain seq x y z
N MET A 1 4.10 -24.09 5.42
CA MET A 1 3.47 -22.93 4.74
C MET A 1 4.42 -21.76 4.90
N PRO A 2 4.56 -20.91 3.88
CA PRO A 2 5.37 -19.69 3.98
C PRO A 2 4.90 -18.81 5.16
N GLY A 3 5.77 -17.89 5.59
CA GLY A 3 5.56 -17.09 6.78
C GLY A 3 4.24 -16.32 6.73
N GLN A 4 3.40 -16.42 7.75
CA GLN A 4 2.08 -15.77 7.79
C GLN A 4 2.09 -14.69 8.88
N GLY A 5 2.82 -13.61 8.63
CA GLY A 5 2.96 -12.51 9.57
C GLY A 5 1.71 -11.64 9.71
N TYR A 6 0.75 -11.72 8.79
CA TYR A 6 -0.47 -10.92 8.83
C TYR A 6 -1.69 -11.79 8.99
N ILE A 7 -2.53 -11.50 10.00
CA ILE A 7 -3.82 -12.19 10.19
C ILE A 7 -4.89 -11.14 10.47
N ALA A 8 -6.03 -11.24 9.79
CA ALA A 8 -7.13 -10.29 9.93
C ALA A 8 -8.51 -10.94 9.72
N LEU A 9 -9.54 -10.24 10.20
CA LEU A 9 -10.95 -10.56 9.94
C LEU A 9 -11.56 -9.51 9.01
N LYS A 10 -12.39 -9.93 8.07
CA LYS A 10 -13.15 -9.00 7.21
C LYS A 10 -14.42 -8.53 7.91
N LEU A 11 -14.77 -7.27 7.70
CA LEU A 11 -16.12 -6.81 8.02
C LEU A 11 -17.12 -7.46 7.05
N ASN A 12 -18.31 -7.80 7.54
CA ASN A 12 -19.40 -8.25 6.69
C ASN A 12 -19.62 -7.28 5.51
N LEU A 13 -19.60 -7.79 4.28
CA LEU A 13 -19.59 -6.95 3.08
C LEU A 13 -20.82 -6.04 2.96
N SER A 14 -21.99 -6.48 3.42
CA SER A 14 -23.20 -5.65 3.42
C SER A 14 -23.07 -4.50 4.41
N GLN A 15 -22.55 -4.75 5.61
CA GLN A 15 -22.26 -3.70 6.58
C GLN A 15 -21.16 -2.74 6.10
N ALA A 16 -20.10 -3.26 5.46
CA ALA A 16 -19.03 -2.45 4.91
C ALA A 16 -19.55 -1.48 3.83
N LYS A 17 -20.40 -1.96 2.91
CA LYS A 17 -21.07 -1.12 1.90
C LYS A 17 -21.98 -0.08 2.54
N ALA A 18 -22.84 -0.49 3.47
CA ALA A 18 -23.74 0.43 4.16
C ALA A 18 -22.98 1.53 4.93
N LEU A 19 -21.88 1.17 5.60
CA LEU A 19 -21.04 2.14 6.33
C LEU A 19 -20.36 3.11 5.36
N HIS A 20 -19.77 2.59 4.28
CA HIS A 20 -19.16 3.41 3.24
C HIS A 20 -20.16 4.40 2.65
N ASP A 21 -21.35 3.94 2.24
CA ASP A 21 -22.39 4.78 1.66
C ASP A 21 -22.92 5.82 2.65
N PHE A 22 -23.08 5.45 3.92
CA PHE A 22 -23.43 6.39 4.97
C PHE A 22 -22.39 7.50 5.12
N LEU A 23 -21.09 7.16 5.15
CA LEU A 23 -20.02 8.14 5.25
C LEU A 23 -19.95 9.02 3.99
N ALA A 24 -20.06 8.44 2.80
CA ALA A 24 -20.08 9.20 1.55
C ALA A 24 -21.24 10.22 1.50
N LYS A 25 -22.45 9.82 1.94
CA LYS A 25 -23.62 10.70 2.07
C LYS A 25 -23.42 11.83 3.10
N ASN A 26 -22.49 11.66 4.04
CA ASN A 26 -22.10 12.68 5.02
C ASN A 26 -20.82 13.42 4.58
N ASN A 27 -20.53 13.48 3.27
CA ASN A 27 -19.46 14.26 2.66
C ASN A 27 -18.03 13.84 3.05
N PHE A 28 -17.82 12.57 3.39
CA PHE A 28 -16.46 12.03 3.53
C PHE A 28 -15.92 11.54 2.18
N SER A 29 -14.69 11.91 1.87
CA SER A 29 -13.93 11.46 0.69
C SER A 29 -12.75 10.57 1.10
N ASN A 30 -12.09 9.91 0.14
CA ASN A 30 -10.94 9.03 0.35
C ASN A 30 -11.22 7.93 1.40
N LEU A 31 -12.44 7.39 1.37
CA LEU A 31 -12.86 6.28 2.21
C LEU A 31 -12.18 4.98 1.79
N ILE A 32 -11.96 4.09 2.75
CA ILE A 32 -11.49 2.74 2.47
C ILE A 32 -12.60 1.98 1.75
N ALA A 33 -12.26 1.33 0.64
CA ALA A 33 -13.23 0.55 -0.13
C ALA A 33 -13.82 -0.60 0.72
N PRO A 34 -15.13 -0.91 0.60
CA PRO A 34 -15.80 -1.90 1.45
C PRO A 34 -15.10 -3.26 1.53
N GLU A 35 -14.57 -3.77 0.42
CA GLU A 35 -13.88 -5.07 0.34
C GLU A 35 -12.51 -5.10 1.03
N LYS A 36 -11.96 -3.92 1.32
CA LYS A 36 -10.71 -3.71 2.05
C LYS A 36 -10.94 -3.42 3.53
N MET A 37 -12.18 -3.30 4.01
CA MET A 37 -12.47 -3.09 5.43
C MET A 37 -12.23 -4.37 6.23
N HIS A 38 -11.29 -4.32 7.17
CA HIS A 38 -10.87 -5.44 7.98
C HIS A 38 -10.42 -4.98 9.38
N MET A 39 -10.29 -5.94 10.28
CA MET A 39 -9.67 -5.79 11.59
C MET A 39 -8.45 -6.68 11.65
N THR A 40 -7.27 -6.08 11.79
CA THR A 40 -6.02 -6.79 11.98
C THR A 40 -6.02 -7.48 13.34
N LEU A 41 -5.73 -8.78 13.39
CA LEU A 41 -5.52 -9.56 14.61
C LEU A 41 -4.04 -9.67 14.93
N ILE A 42 -3.23 -10.04 13.93
CA ILE A 42 -1.78 -10.21 14.06
C ILE A 42 -1.09 -9.41 12.98
N TYR A 43 -0.05 -8.68 13.40
CA TYR A 43 0.96 -8.10 12.54
C TYR A 43 2.31 -8.44 13.16
N ASP A 44 2.93 -9.51 12.67
CA ASP A 44 4.17 -10.10 13.14
C ASP A 44 5.28 -9.92 12.10
N LYS A 45 6.08 -8.86 12.26
CA LYS A 45 7.19 -8.53 11.34
C LYS A 45 8.23 -9.64 11.17
N ARG A 46 8.24 -10.66 12.04
CA ARG A 46 9.13 -11.82 11.87
C ARG A 46 8.69 -12.73 10.72
N ASN A 47 7.45 -12.57 10.26
CA ASN A 47 6.80 -13.42 9.26
C ASN A 47 6.96 -14.92 9.58
N PRO A 48 6.56 -15.41 10.77
CA PRO A 48 6.91 -16.75 11.19
C PRO A 48 6.07 -17.82 10.48
N SER A 49 6.66 -18.99 10.27
CA SER A 49 5.96 -20.19 9.79
C SER A 49 5.27 -20.93 10.95
N VAL A 50 4.26 -20.29 11.55
CA VAL A 50 3.41 -20.92 12.57
C VAL A 50 2.27 -21.68 11.89
N LYS A 51 1.80 -22.79 12.48
CA LYS A 51 0.62 -23.51 11.99
C LYS A 51 -0.62 -22.65 12.17
N TYR A 52 -1.07 -22.02 11.09
CA TYR A 52 -2.30 -21.25 11.09
C TYR A 52 -3.54 -22.14 10.98
N GLU A 53 -4.42 -22.04 11.97
CA GLU A 53 -5.74 -22.67 11.96
C GLU A 53 -6.80 -21.59 11.80
N LYS A 54 -7.29 -21.41 10.57
CA LYS A 54 -8.29 -20.40 10.22
C LYS A 54 -9.58 -20.54 11.02
N SER A 55 -10.02 -19.46 11.65
CA SER A 55 -11.33 -19.40 12.29
C SER A 55 -12.46 -19.32 11.25
N VAL A 56 -13.52 -20.10 11.47
CA VAL A 56 -14.79 -20.05 10.71
C VAL A 56 -15.89 -19.29 11.45
N ASN A 57 -15.60 -18.76 12.64
CA ASN A 57 -16.57 -18.08 13.48
C ASN A 57 -16.90 -16.69 12.93
N ALA A 58 -18.11 -16.23 13.23
CA ALA A 58 -18.50 -14.83 13.12
C ALA A 58 -18.43 -14.17 14.50
N TYR A 59 -17.81 -13.00 14.55
CA TYR A 59 -17.56 -12.23 15.76
C TYR A 59 -18.37 -10.95 15.75
N LYS A 60 -18.89 -10.57 16.92
CA LYS A 60 -19.56 -9.29 17.14
C LYS A 60 -18.62 -8.31 17.81
N ALA A 61 -18.72 -7.05 17.41
CA ALA A 61 -17.96 -5.96 17.99
C ALA A 61 -18.81 -4.68 18.04
N ASP A 62 -18.80 -3.98 19.16
CA ASP A 62 -19.61 -2.77 19.37
C ASP A 62 -18.76 -1.52 19.26
N LEU A 63 -19.32 -0.42 18.74
CA LEU A 63 -18.60 0.85 18.70
C LEU A 63 -18.27 1.32 20.13
N LYS A 64 -16.97 1.46 20.43
CA LYS A 64 -16.46 2.00 21.70
C LYS A 64 -16.13 3.48 21.57
N ALA A 65 -15.35 3.84 20.56
CA ALA A 65 -14.93 5.23 20.32
C ALA A 65 -14.58 5.46 18.84
N ILE A 66 -14.44 6.73 18.47
CA ILE A 66 -13.92 7.14 17.16
C ILE A 66 -12.71 8.02 17.42
N LYS A 67 -11.57 7.66 16.82
CA LYS A 67 -10.30 8.37 16.99
C LYS A 67 -9.43 8.24 15.75
N ALA A 68 -8.35 9.03 15.71
CA ALA A 68 -7.26 8.79 14.77
C ALA A 68 -6.23 7.82 15.38
N LEU A 69 -5.71 6.91 14.58
CA LEU A 69 -4.55 6.09 14.91
C LEU A 69 -3.45 6.29 13.85
N GLY A 70 -2.19 6.09 14.22
CA GLY A 70 -1.04 6.28 13.34
C GLY A 70 -0.66 7.74 13.09
N THR A 71 0.41 7.92 12.31
CA THR A 71 1.01 9.23 12.01
C THR A 71 1.39 9.31 10.51
N GLY A 72 1.56 10.54 10.01
CA GLY A 72 1.98 10.79 8.63
C GLY A 72 1.09 10.10 7.59
N ASN A 73 1.72 9.33 6.69
CA ASN A 73 1.01 8.59 5.63
C ASN A 73 0.11 7.46 6.16
N TRP A 74 0.37 6.98 7.38
CA TRP A 74 -0.32 5.86 8.02
C TRP A 74 -1.37 6.31 9.03
N ARG A 75 -1.63 7.62 9.13
CA ARG A 75 -2.72 8.13 9.95
C ARG A 75 -4.06 7.69 9.36
N ALA A 76 -4.90 7.05 10.15
CA ALA A 76 -6.22 6.59 9.76
C ALA A 76 -7.28 7.04 10.77
N ALA A 77 -8.48 7.34 10.27
CA ALA A 77 -9.65 7.46 11.11
C ALA A 77 -10.20 6.06 11.36
N VAL A 78 -10.40 5.73 12.63
CA VAL A 78 -10.79 4.38 13.05
C VAL A 78 -12.03 4.40 13.93
N LEU A 79 -12.81 3.34 13.81
CA LEU A 79 -13.78 2.93 14.82
C LEU A 79 -13.03 2.01 15.79
N GLU A 80 -12.80 2.46 17.02
CA GLU A 80 -12.35 1.57 18.11
C GLU A 80 -13.55 0.76 18.59
N LEU A 81 -13.36 -0.53 18.77
CA LEU A 81 -14.44 -1.47 19.03
C LEU A 81 -14.25 -2.20 20.36
N ASN A 82 -15.36 -2.46 21.05
CA ASN A 82 -15.41 -3.44 22.12
C ASN A 82 -15.64 -4.83 21.50
N ALA A 83 -14.64 -5.70 21.56
CA ALA A 83 -14.65 -6.99 20.85
C ALA A 83 -14.00 -8.11 21.69
N PRO A 84 -14.67 -8.59 22.76
CA PRO A 84 -14.08 -9.55 23.69
C PRO A 84 -13.71 -10.89 23.03
N GLU A 85 -14.59 -11.43 22.18
CA GLU A 85 -14.32 -12.71 21.49
C GLU A 85 -13.22 -12.59 20.42
N ILE A 86 -13.06 -11.40 19.81
CA ILE A 86 -11.95 -11.14 18.89
C ILE A 86 -10.64 -11.01 19.68
N SER A 87 -10.67 -10.42 20.87
CA SER A 87 -9.50 -10.32 21.76
C SER A 87 -9.04 -11.70 22.21
N LYS A 88 -9.96 -12.59 22.60
CA LYS A 88 -9.62 -14.00 22.88
C LYS A 88 -9.00 -14.70 21.67
N ARG A 89 -9.47 -14.40 20.45
CA ARG A 89 -8.88 -14.96 19.23
C ARG A 89 -7.45 -14.45 19.00
N HIS A 90 -7.21 -13.16 19.24
CA HIS A 90 -5.86 -12.60 19.25
C HIS A 90 -4.95 -13.32 20.27
N ASP A 91 -5.39 -13.49 21.51
CA ASP A 91 -4.63 -14.18 22.56
C ASP A 91 -4.31 -15.64 22.20
N ALA A 92 -5.25 -16.33 21.55
CA ALA A 92 -5.04 -17.69 21.06
C ALA A 92 -3.98 -17.75 19.95
N LEU A 93 -3.96 -16.76 19.05
CA LEU A 93 -2.90 -16.65 18.02
C LEU A 93 -1.55 -16.35 18.67
N VAL A 94 -1.47 -15.44 19.64
CA VAL A 94 -0.24 -15.17 20.38
C VAL A 94 0.26 -16.44 21.08
N SER A 95 -0.64 -17.18 21.74
CA SER A 95 -0.33 -18.46 22.39
C SER A 95 0.14 -19.54 21.42
N ALA A 96 -0.28 -19.48 20.15
CA ALA A 96 0.19 -20.36 19.09
C ALA A 96 1.59 -20.01 18.56
N GLY A 97 2.19 -18.88 18.99
CA GLY A 97 3.56 -18.49 18.67
C GLY A 97 3.70 -17.21 17.84
N TYR A 98 2.58 -16.57 17.47
CA TYR A 98 2.61 -15.25 16.82
C TYR A 98 3.01 -14.15 17.80
N LYS A 99 3.58 -13.06 17.28
CA LYS A 99 3.86 -11.83 18.03
C LYS A 99 3.13 -10.67 17.38
N HIS A 100 2.36 -9.93 18.16
CA HIS A 100 1.83 -8.65 17.71
C HIS A 100 2.92 -7.58 17.86
N SER A 101 3.22 -6.83 16.81
CA SER A 101 4.34 -5.87 16.82
C SER A 101 4.03 -4.57 17.56
N TYR A 102 2.83 -4.43 18.13
CA TYR A 102 2.41 -3.29 18.96
C TYR A 102 2.15 -3.79 20.38
N ASP A 103 2.40 -2.94 21.38
CA ASP A 103 2.38 -3.34 22.80
C ASP A 103 0.99 -3.77 23.28
N ASP A 104 -0.07 -3.09 22.81
CA ASP A 104 -1.47 -3.40 23.15
C ASP A 104 -2.30 -3.73 21.91
N PHE A 105 -3.07 -4.82 21.98
CA PHE A 105 -4.09 -5.11 20.99
C PHE A 105 -5.30 -4.19 21.16
N VAL A 106 -5.48 -3.27 20.22
CA VAL A 106 -6.64 -2.38 20.17
C VAL A 106 -7.55 -2.83 19.02
N PRO A 107 -8.71 -3.46 19.29
CA PRO A 107 -9.65 -3.82 18.22
C PRO A 107 -10.16 -2.56 17.53
N HIS A 108 -9.86 -2.41 16.24
CA HIS A 108 -10.27 -1.24 15.48
C HIS A 108 -10.55 -1.57 14.02
N LEU A 109 -11.41 -0.74 13.41
CA LEU A 109 -11.69 -0.75 11.99
C LEU A 109 -11.29 0.60 11.40
N SER A 110 -10.32 0.59 10.47
CA SER A 110 -9.97 1.76 9.68
C SER A 110 -11.04 2.03 8.63
N ILE A 111 -11.46 3.30 8.50
CA ILE A 111 -12.49 3.72 7.54
C ILE A 111 -12.01 4.78 6.54
N LYS A 112 -10.95 5.51 6.85
CA LYS A 112 -10.36 6.56 6.00
C LYS A 112 -8.88 6.74 6.31
N TYR A 113 -8.06 6.87 5.27
CA TYR A 113 -6.65 7.25 5.42
C TYR A 113 -6.47 8.76 5.32
N LYS A 114 -5.42 9.25 6.00
CA LYS A 114 -5.04 10.67 6.07
C LYS A 114 -6.21 11.59 6.47
N PRO A 115 -6.94 11.32 7.57
CA PRO A 115 -7.95 12.24 8.05
C PRO A 115 -7.31 13.51 8.59
N ASP A 116 -7.95 14.64 8.33
CA ASP A 116 -7.65 15.88 9.07
C ASP A 116 -8.39 15.90 10.42
N ASN A 117 -8.15 16.92 11.24
CA ASN A 117 -8.82 17.04 12.54
C ASN A 117 -10.33 17.30 12.41
N ALA A 118 -10.77 17.92 11.32
CA ALA A 118 -12.18 18.18 11.07
C ALA A 118 -12.93 16.89 10.69
N ASP A 119 -12.28 15.98 9.96
CA ASP A 119 -12.79 14.63 9.66
C ASP A 119 -13.08 13.87 10.95
N ILE A 120 -12.13 13.87 11.89
CA ILE A 120 -12.29 13.17 13.18
C ILE A 120 -13.43 13.78 13.98
N ALA A 121 -13.50 15.11 14.08
CA ALA A 121 -14.58 15.80 14.80
C ALA A 121 -15.96 15.51 14.18
N ARG A 122 -16.06 15.52 12.84
CA ARG A 122 -17.29 15.14 12.11
C ARG A 122 -17.67 13.67 12.34
N LEU A 123 -16.71 12.75 12.33
CA LEU A 123 -16.99 11.34 12.60
C LEU A 123 -17.49 11.14 14.03
N GLN A 124 -16.86 11.81 15.00
CA GLN A 124 -17.28 11.78 16.41
C GLN A 124 -18.70 12.32 16.61
N SER A 125 -19.10 13.38 15.90
CA SER A 125 -20.48 13.89 15.96
C SER A 125 -21.51 12.93 15.36
N LEU A 126 -21.07 12.03 14.46
CA LEU A 126 -21.91 10.97 13.88
C LEU A 126 -21.90 9.66 14.69
N ALA A 127 -21.13 9.55 15.78
CA ALA A 127 -20.98 8.31 16.53
C ALA A 127 -22.33 7.70 16.98
N GLY A 128 -23.27 8.53 17.45
CA GLY A 128 -24.61 8.06 17.83
C GLY A 128 -25.42 7.49 16.65
N LYS A 129 -25.32 8.11 15.47
CA LYS A 129 -25.97 7.61 14.24
C LYS A 129 -25.32 6.31 13.77
N ILE A 130 -23.98 6.23 13.80
CA ILE A 130 -23.25 5.01 13.46
C ILE A 130 -23.66 3.87 14.41
N LYS A 131 -23.72 4.12 15.71
CA LYS A 131 -24.15 3.12 16.70
C LYS A 131 -25.60 2.67 16.49
N SER A 132 -26.49 3.57 16.06
CA SER A 132 -27.88 3.24 15.74
C SER A 132 -28.01 2.38 14.48
N LEU A 133 -27.28 2.72 13.41
CA LEU A 133 -27.28 1.98 12.15
C LEU A 133 -26.55 0.63 12.27
N PHE A 134 -25.53 0.57 13.13
CA PHE A 134 -24.70 -0.61 13.36
C PHE A 134 -24.69 -0.92 14.87
N PRO A 135 -25.76 -1.54 15.40
CA PRO A 135 -25.80 -1.95 16.81
C PRO A 135 -24.67 -2.91 17.17
N ALA A 136 -24.23 -3.72 16.21
CA ALA A 136 -23.01 -4.52 16.26
C ALA A 136 -22.39 -4.65 14.86
N PHE A 137 -21.07 -4.59 14.79
CA PHE A 137 -20.29 -4.93 13.60
C PHE A 137 -19.99 -6.43 13.60
N ILE A 138 -20.18 -7.08 12.45
CA ILE A 138 -19.98 -8.51 12.27
C ILE A 138 -18.69 -8.74 11.48
N PHE A 139 -17.72 -9.37 12.12
CA PHE A 139 -16.45 -9.75 11.52
C PHE A 139 -16.38 -11.25 11.29
N SER A 140 -15.89 -11.67 10.13
CA SER A 140 -15.76 -13.08 9.77
C SER A 140 -14.70 -13.24 8.69
N ASN A 141 -14.64 -14.43 8.06
CA ASN A 141 -13.72 -14.73 6.96
C ASN A 141 -12.26 -14.41 7.32
N GLU A 142 -11.77 -15.00 8.42
CA GLU A 142 -10.38 -14.84 8.85
C GLU A 142 -9.43 -15.24 7.73
N TYR A 143 -8.38 -14.45 7.52
CA TYR A 143 -7.39 -14.73 6.49
C TYR A 143 -6.00 -14.42 7.03
N ALA A 144 -5.03 -15.13 6.49
CA ALA A 144 -3.63 -14.93 6.77
C ALA A 144 -2.89 -14.64 5.47
N GLU A 145 -1.97 -13.69 5.52
CA GLU A 145 -1.13 -13.26 4.41
C GLU A 145 0.33 -13.23 4.89
N GLU A 146 1.24 -13.41 3.94
CA GLU A 146 2.65 -13.18 4.19
C GLU A 146 2.87 -11.68 4.37
N LEU A 147 3.66 -11.31 5.37
CA LEU A 147 4.18 -9.95 5.42
C LEU A 147 5.39 -9.89 4.51
N ASP A 148 5.21 -9.20 3.39
CA ASP A 148 6.32 -8.77 2.56
C ASP A 148 7.10 -7.68 3.31
N ASN A 149 8.03 -8.10 4.16
CA ASN A 149 8.94 -7.23 4.90
C ASN A 149 10.22 -6.96 4.10
N SER A 150 10.23 -7.18 2.79
CA SER A 150 11.44 -7.00 2.00
C SER A 150 11.73 -5.51 1.78
N GLU A 151 13.00 -5.21 1.55
CA GLU A 151 13.53 -3.91 1.11
C GLU A 151 12.79 -3.32 -0.12
N ASP A 152 11.91 -4.12 -0.74
CA ASP A 152 10.98 -3.76 -1.81
C ASP A 152 10.05 -2.61 -1.48
N ASP A 153 9.68 -2.30 -0.24
CA ASP A 153 8.78 -1.14 -0.03
C ASP A 153 9.50 0.19 -0.31
N MET A 154 10.79 0.27 0.05
CA MET A 154 11.64 1.40 -0.30
C MET A 154 12.08 1.32 -1.76
N GLN A 155 12.49 0.15 -2.26
CA GLN A 155 12.87 0.01 -3.66
C GLN A 155 11.69 0.25 -4.61
N ASN A 156 10.48 -0.20 -4.28
CA ASN A 156 9.25 0.08 -5.02
C ASN A 156 8.81 1.52 -4.87
N PHE A 157 8.98 2.13 -3.69
CA PHE A 157 8.74 3.57 -3.55
C PHE A 157 9.70 4.36 -4.43
N ILE A 158 11.01 4.08 -4.36
CA ILE A 158 12.05 4.70 -5.20
C ILE A 158 11.77 4.43 -6.68
N LEU A 159 11.42 3.20 -7.06
CA LEU A 159 11.11 2.83 -8.43
C LEU A 159 9.85 3.54 -8.93
N LYS A 160 8.78 3.63 -8.13
CA LYS A 160 7.57 4.39 -8.49
C LYS A 160 7.84 5.88 -8.57
N SER A 161 8.60 6.43 -7.64
CA SER A 161 9.03 7.83 -7.68
C SER A 161 9.87 8.12 -8.92
N PHE A 162 10.77 7.20 -9.27
CA PHE A 162 11.64 7.28 -10.44
C PHE A 162 10.86 7.17 -11.76
N VAL A 163 9.97 6.18 -11.89
CA VAL A 163 9.14 5.97 -13.09
C VAL A 163 8.20 7.15 -13.33
N ASN A 164 7.69 7.78 -12.27
CA ASN A 164 6.79 8.94 -12.38
C ASN A 164 7.51 10.30 -12.42
N ALA A 165 8.84 10.32 -12.33
CA ALA A 165 9.65 11.52 -12.48
C ALA A 165 10.21 11.64 -13.90
N GLY A 166 10.84 12.78 -14.22
CA GLY A 166 11.54 12.99 -15.49
C GLY A 166 10.64 13.45 -16.64
N ARG A 167 11.27 13.84 -17.75
CA ARG A 167 10.63 14.51 -18.90
C ARG A 167 9.71 13.62 -19.71
N PHE A 168 9.92 12.30 -19.69
CA PHE A 168 9.01 11.36 -20.32
C PHE A 168 7.67 11.28 -19.58
N ALA A 169 7.68 11.43 -18.24
CA ALA A 169 6.47 11.42 -17.41
C ALA A 169 5.68 12.74 -17.46
N GLU A 170 6.25 13.81 -18.05
CA GLU A 170 5.58 15.09 -18.24
C GLU A 170 4.66 15.06 -19.48
N GLY A 171 3.34 15.02 -19.26
CA GLY A 171 2.32 15.05 -20.30
C GLY A 171 1.96 13.68 -20.88
N ASP A 172 1.15 13.65 -21.95
CA ASP A 172 0.61 12.41 -22.53
C ASP A 172 1.55 11.70 -23.52
N LYS A 173 2.87 11.78 -23.29
CA LYS A 173 3.88 11.17 -24.18
C LYS A 173 3.80 9.65 -24.13
N LYS A 174 3.97 9.02 -25.28
CA LYS A 174 3.96 7.55 -25.46
C LYS A 174 5.28 7.10 -26.04
N ILE A 175 5.64 5.84 -25.77
CA ILE A 175 6.85 5.22 -26.33
C ILE A 175 6.84 5.30 -27.87
N SER A 176 5.66 5.21 -28.48
CA SER A 176 5.46 5.33 -29.94
C SER A 176 5.86 6.68 -30.53
N ASP A 177 6.01 7.72 -29.69
CA ASP A 177 6.32 9.08 -30.13
C ASP A 177 7.83 9.26 -30.40
N PHE A 178 8.64 8.26 -30.04
CA PHE A 178 10.10 8.29 -30.13
C PHE A 178 10.62 7.37 -31.23
N ASN A 179 11.80 7.72 -31.77
CA ASN A 179 12.46 6.91 -32.79
C ASN A 179 12.87 5.54 -32.21
N PRO A 180 12.39 4.41 -32.78
CA PRO A 180 12.73 3.07 -32.29
C PRO A 180 14.23 2.76 -32.26
N GLU A 181 15.01 3.29 -33.21
CA GLU A 181 16.46 3.08 -33.25
C GLU A 181 17.16 3.81 -32.09
N GLN A 182 16.68 5.00 -31.71
CA GLN A 182 17.20 5.72 -30.55
C GLN A 182 16.82 5.03 -29.24
N ILE A 183 15.61 4.47 -29.14
CA ILE A 183 15.19 3.67 -27.99
C ILE A 183 16.10 2.44 -27.85
N LYS A 184 16.38 1.74 -28.96
CA LYS A 184 17.24 0.57 -28.94
C LYS A 184 18.66 0.92 -28.50
N LEU A 185 19.26 1.95 -29.10
CA LEU A 185 20.58 2.45 -28.71
C LEU A 185 20.61 2.86 -27.24
N GLY A 186 19.57 3.56 -26.79
CA GLY A 186 19.46 3.98 -25.40
C GLY A 186 19.41 2.82 -24.43
N ILE A 187 18.58 1.81 -24.68
CA ILE A 187 18.52 0.61 -23.84
C ILE A 187 19.88 -0.09 -23.78
N GLU A 188 20.59 -0.21 -24.92
CA GLU A 188 21.91 -0.84 -24.98
C GLU A 188 22.96 -0.07 -24.16
N VAL A 189 22.97 1.26 -24.25
CA VAL A 189 23.88 2.12 -23.46
C VAL A 189 23.54 2.06 -21.97
N GLU A 190 22.27 2.20 -21.59
CA GLU A 190 21.89 2.22 -20.16
C GLU A 190 22.10 0.87 -19.47
N TYR A 191 22.22 -0.23 -20.22
CA TYR A 191 22.63 -1.52 -19.66
C TYR A 191 24.04 -1.52 -19.07
N GLU A 192 24.88 -0.52 -19.38
CA GLU A 192 26.16 -0.30 -18.69
C GLU A 192 25.97 0.11 -17.22
N HIS A 193 24.78 0.57 -16.85
CA HIS A 193 24.47 1.14 -15.53
C HIS A 193 23.35 0.40 -14.80
N THR A 194 22.55 -0.43 -15.49
CA THR A 194 21.50 -1.23 -14.89
C THR A 194 21.32 -2.56 -15.61
N ASN A 195 20.84 -3.60 -14.93
CA ASN A 195 20.45 -4.86 -15.57
C ASN A 195 18.94 -4.94 -15.86
N SER A 196 18.18 -3.90 -15.50
CA SER A 196 16.72 -3.88 -15.66
C SER A 196 16.32 -3.19 -16.95
N LYS A 197 15.71 -3.95 -17.86
CA LYS A 197 15.17 -3.43 -19.14
C LYS A 197 14.21 -2.26 -18.94
N VAL A 198 13.40 -2.29 -17.88
CA VAL A 198 12.41 -1.25 -17.58
C VAL A 198 13.08 0.04 -17.14
N ILE A 199 14.12 -0.05 -16.30
CA ILE A 199 14.89 1.12 -15.86
C ILE A 199 15.67 1.70 -17.04
N ALA A 200 16.36 0.85 -17.81
CA ALA A 200 17.10 1.26 -19.01
C ALA A 200 16.20 2.00 -20.01
N LEU A 201 15.02 1.44 -20.32
CA LEU A 201 14.04 2.07 -21.20
C LEU A 201 13.55 3.42 -20.64
N LYS A 202 13.28 3.53 -19.33
CA LYS A 202 12.80 4.78 -18.73
C LYS A 202 13.83 5.91 -18.82
N ILE A 203 15.10 5.61 -18.50
CA ILE A 203 16.20 6.58 -18.61
C ILE A 203 16.34 7.04 -20.06
N ALA A 204 16.32 6.09 -21.00
CA ALA A 204 16.40 6.40 -22.42
C ALA A 204 15.27 7.31 -22.89
N LEU A 205 14.04 7.06 -22.47
CA LEU A 205 12.90 7.90 -22.83
C LEU A 205 12.98 9.31 -22.22
N ASP A 206 13.53 9.47 -21.02
CA ASP A 206 13.73 10.81 -20.42
C ASP A 206 14.72 11.63 -21.23
N HIS A 207 15.86 11.05 -21.62
CA HIS A 207 16.84 11.74 -22.47
C HIS A 207 16.26 12.06 -23.84
N LEU A 208 15.53 11.14 -24.47
CA LEU A 208 14.91 11.37 -25.77
C LEU A 208 13.77 12.39 -25.72
N ALA A 209 13.10 12.55 -24.57
CA ALA A 209 12.12 13.60 -24.35
C ALA A 209 12.75 15.00 -24.26
N GLU A 210 14.05 15.09 -23.94
CA GLU A 210 14.81 16.34 -23.98
C GLU A 210 15.46 16.58 -25.35
N ILE A 211 16.11 15.54 -25.91
CA ILE A 211 16.89 15.62 -27.13
C ILE A 211 16.57 14.38 -28.00
N PRO A 212 15.83 14.52 -29.12
CA PRO A 212 15.34 13.38 -29.90
C PRO A 212 16.42 12.43 -30.47
N ASP A 213 17.66 12.90 -30.64
CA ASP A 213 18.80 12.14 -31.17
C ASP A 213 19.94 11.96 -30.13
N TYR A 214 19.60 12.01 -28.84
CA TYR A 214 20.54 12.00 -27.71
C TYR A 214 21.61 10.90 -27.83
N TYR A 215 21.20 9.65 -28.05
CA TYR A 215 22.12 8.51 -28.02
C TYR A 215 23.06 8.46 -29.23
N THR A 216 22.64 9.00 -30.38
CA THR A 216 23.58 9.18 -31.50
C THR A 216 24.64 10.24 -31.20
N ARG A 217 24.26 11.33 -30.50
CA ARG A 217 25.22 12.35 -30.07
C ARG A 217 26.20 11.80 -29.04
N LEU A 218 25.69 11.06 -28.05
CA LEU A 218 26.49 10.41 -27.03
C LEU A 218 27.52 9.45 -27.65
N ALA A 219 27.08 8.54 -28.51
CA ALA A 219 27.97 7.61 -29.20
C ALA A 219 29.08 8.31 -29.99
N LYS A 220 28.77 9.45 -30.65
CA LYS A 220 29.78 10.26 -31.34
C LYS A 220 30.77 10.88 -30.34
N MET A 221 30.29 11.49 -29.27
CA MET A 221 31.13 12.11 -28.24
C MET A 221 32.07 11.11 -27.59
N GLU A 222 31.59 9.91 -27.25
CA GLU A 222 32.41 8.85 -26.68
C GLU A 222 33.46 8.33 -27.66
N SER A 223 33.09 8.15 -28.94
CA SER A 223 34.02 7.75 -29.99
C SER A 223 35.15 8.77 -30.19
N ASP A 224 34.80 10.07 -30.18
CA ASP A 224 35.77 11.15 -30.28
C ASP A 224 36.71 11.16 -29.05
N ALA A 225 36.17 10.99 -27.84
CA ALA A 225 36.97 10.92 -26.60
C ALA A 225 37.90 9.70 -26.56
N LYS A 226 37.41 8.51 -26.97
CA LYS A 226 38.22 7.28 -27.06
C LYS A 226 39.38 7.45 -28.04
N ARG A 227 39.13 8.10 -29.19
CA ARG A 227 40.16 8.43 -30.18
C ARG A 227 41.22 9.37 -29.61
N GLU A 228 40.83 10.40 -28.85
CA GLU A 228 41.76 11.33 -28.20
C GLU A 228 42.61 10.65 -27.13
N LEU A 229 42.03 9.70 -26.38
CA LEU A 229 42.73 8.93 -25.35
C LEU A 229 43.56 7.77 -25.90
N GLY A 230 43.48 7.47 -27.20
CA GLY A 230 44.16 6.34 -27.83
C GLY A 230 43.66 4.97 -27.37
N VAL A 231 42.46 4.92 -26.79
CA VAL A 231 41.82 3.68 -26.32
C VAL A 231 40.88 3.21 -27.44
N LYS A 232 41.09 1.98 -27.92
CA LYS A 232 40.18 1.34 -28.88
C LYS A 232 39.00 0.70 -28.17
#